data_AF-A0A6A6HTM5-F1
#
_entry.id   AF-A0A6A6HTM5-F1
#
_cell.length_a   1.000
_cell.length_b   1.000
_cell.length_c   1.000
_cell.angle_alpha   90.00
_cell.angle_beta   90.00
_cell.angle_gamma   90.00
#
_symmetry.space_group_name_H-M   'P 1'
#
loop_
_entity.id
_entity.type
_entity.pdbx_description
1 polymer ?
#
loop_
_entity_poly.entity_id
_entity_poly.type
_entity_poly.pdbx_seq_one_letter_code
_entity_poly.pdbx_strand_id
1 'polypeptide(L)'
;IAFKYAELWDVINGTEKRATRSDTKAFDAQDTKAMVMLLSSIDKDLTMMVTSCESAAGAWAYLAEQFDRDTGNLTIYQFRSLTSLRYRDGEDLKLHTNTFHQLWVKLQKKCSSSN
;
A
#
# COMPACT_ATOMS: atom_id res chain seq x y z
N ILE A 1 10.11 12.15 15.69
CA ILE A 1 10.89 11.72 14.51
C ILE A 1 10.09 11.90 13.20
N ALA A 2 8.80 11.56 13.16
CA ALA A 2 7.96 11.67 11.95
C ALA A 2 7.93 13.07 11.28
N PHE A 3 7.80 14.16 12.05
CA PHE A 3 7.69 15.52 11.49
C PHE A 3 8.96 16.06 10.83
N LYS A 4 10.15 15.51 11.13
CA LYS A 4 11.44 15.98 10.57
C LYS A 4 11.61 15.60 9.09
N TYR A 5 10.81 14.67 8.60
CA TYR A 5 10.88 14.13 7.25
C TYR A 5 9.61 14.39 6.43
N ALA A 6 8.67 15.18 6.95
CA ALA A 6 7.47 15.59 6.21
C ALA A 6 7.84 16.32 4.90
N GLU A 7 8.94 17.07 4.90
CA GLU A 7 9.50 17.73 3.72
C GLU A 7 10.04 16.76 2.66
N LEU A 8 10.35 15.51 3.02
CA LEU A 8 10.80 14.48 2.06
C LEU A 8 9.63 13.72 1.43
N TRP A 9 8.40 13.97 1.88
CA TRP A 9 7.23 13.28 1.35
C TRP A 9 7.03 13.55 -0.14
N ASP A 10 7.34 14.77 -0.61
CA ASP A 10 7.19 15.11 -2.02
C ASP A 10 8.15 14.33 -2.94
N VAL A 11 9.32 13.97 -2.43
CA VAL A 11 10.27 13.10 -3.13
C VAL A 11 9.78 11.64 -3.10
N ILE A 12 9.27 11.18 -1.95
CA ILE A 12 8.77 9.80 -1.76
C ILE A 12 7.51 9.53 -2.59
N ASN A 13 6.60 10.49 -2.66
CA ASN A 13 5.34 10.38 -3.41
C ASN A 13 5.53 10.62 -4.92
N GLY A 14 6.75 10.98 -5.36
CA GLY A 14 7.06 11.24 -6.76
C GLY A 14 6.46 12.53 -7.33
N THR A 15 5.99 13.44 -6.46
CA THR A 15 5.51 14.77 -6.85
C THR A 15 6.68 15.66 -7.29
N GLU A 16 7.83 15.55 -6.63
CA GLU A 16 9.08 16.17 -7.07
C GLU A 16 9.82 15.24 -8.04
N LYS A 17 9.95 15.66 -9.31
CA LYS A 17 10.63 14.89 -10.35
C LYS A 17 12.05 15.40 -10.55
N ARG A 18 12.99 14.48 -10.73
CA ARG A 18 14.39 14.78 -11.08
C ARG A 18 14.45 15.69 -12.31
N ALA A 19 14.99 16.89 -12.16
CA ALA A 19 15.15 17.84 -13.26
C ALA A 19 16.17 17.32 -14.29
N THR A 20 15.87 17.46 -15.59
CA THR A 20 16.68 16.87 -16.68
C THR A 20 17.94 17.67 -17.03
N ARG A 21 18.10 18.92 -16.55
CA ARG A 21 19.14 19.83 -17.04
C ARG A 21 19.81 20.77 -16.03
N SER A 22 19.43 20.81 -14.75
CA SER A 22 20.16 21.61 -13.75
C SER A 22 20.15 20.96 -12.37
N ASP A 23 21.30 21.06 -11.71
CA ASP A 23 21.59 20.74 -10.30
C ASP A 23 20.89 19.50 -9.70
N THR A 24 21.12 18.34 -10.31
CA THR A 24 20.56 17.05 -9.84
C THR A 24 21.11 16.61 -8.48
N LYS A 25 22.21 17.19 -8.02
CA LYS A 25 22.87 16.81 -6.76
C LYS A 25 22.00 17.06 -5.53
N ALA A 26 21.22 18.14 -5.53
CA ALA A 26 20.33 18.47 -4.42
C ALA A 26 19.19 17.45 -4.31
N PHE A 27 18.59 17.10 -5.45
CA PHE A 27 17.55 16.08 -5.53
C PHE A 27 18.09 14.69 -5.17
N ASP A 28 19.24 14.29 -5.73
CA ASP A 28 19.86 12.98 -5.46
C ASP A 28 20.22 12.83 -3.97
N ALA A 29 20.61 13.92 -3.30
CA ALA A 29 20.85 13.93 -1.85
C ALA A 29 19.56 13.81 -1.03
N GLN A 30 18.46 14.42 -1.46
CA GLN A 30 17.16 14.28 -0.82
C GLN A 30 16.58 12.87 -1.03
N ASP A 31 16.70 12.30 -2.23
CA ASP A 31 16.29 10.93 -2.53
C ASP A 31 17.06 9.91 -1.70
N THR A 32 18.39 10.07 -1.57
CA THR A 32 19.21 9.23 -0.68
C THR A 32 18.75 9.33 0.77
N LYS A 33 18.45 10.55 1.25
CA LYS A 33 17.96 10.78 2.61
C LYS A 33 16.58 10.14 2.84
N ALA A 34 15.71 10.18 1.83
CA ALA A 34 14.40 9.53 1.85
C ALA A 34 14.54 8.00 1.85
N MET A 35 15.46 7.43 1.07
CA MET A 35 15.77 6.00 1.09
C MET A 35 16.24 5.54 2.48
N VAL A 36 17.17 6.26 3.10
CA VAL A 36 17.63 5.93 4.46
C VAL A 36 16.50 6.03 5.47
N MET A 37 15.61 7.02 5.34
CA MET A 37 14.43 7.13 6.18
C MET A 37 13.51 5.91 6.03
N LEU A 38 13.20 5.50 4.81
CA LEU A 38 12.40 4.30 4.53
C LEU A 38 13.06 3.06 5.17
N LEU A 39 14.34 2.84 4.90
CA LEU A 39 15.10 1.71 5.46
C LEU A 39 15.13 1.71 7.00
N SER A 40 15.16 2.88 7.64
CA SER A 40 15.12 2.98 9.11
C SER A 40 13.74 2.73 9.72
N SER A 41 12.68 2.76 8.91
CA SER A 41 11.29 2.68 9.35
C SER A 41 10.62 1.35 9.02
N ILE A 42 11.22 0.55 8.13
CA ILE A 42 10.71 -0.77 7.71
C ILE A 42 11.31 -1.89 8.55
N ASP A 43 10.65 -3.05 8.52
CA ASP A 43 11.20 -4.28 9.10
C ASP A 43 12.43 -4.77 8.32
N LYS A 44 13.34 -5.47 9.01
CA LYS A 44 14.57 -6.03 8.43
C LYS A 44 14.28 -6.97 7.27
N ASP A 45 13.18 -7.71 7.32
CA ASP A 45 12.80 -8.65 6.26
C ASP A 45 12.49 -7.96 4.93
N LEU A 46 12.11 -6.67 4.98
CA LEU A 46 11.80 -5.86 3.80
C LEU A 46 13.01 -5.09 3.27
N THR A 47 14.12 -5.08 4.02
CA THR A 47 15.31 -4.29 3.69
C THR A 47 15.89 -4.67 2.34
N MET A 48 16.03 -5.96 2.04
CA MET A 48 16.58 -6.42 0.76
C MET A 48 15.74 -5.94 -0.43
N MET A 49 14.42 -5.96 -0.30
CA MET A 49 13.50 -5.53 -1.35
C MET A 49 13.49 -4.01 -1.54
N VAL A 50 13.61 -3.24 -0.46
CA VAL A 50 13.70 -1.79 -0.57
C VAL A 50 15.05 -1.36 -1.14
N THR A 51 16.16 -2.01 -0.76
CA THR A 51 17.49 -1.69 -1.30
C THR A 51 17.68 -2.02 -2.77
N SER A 52 16.84 -2.89 -3.35
CA SER A 52 16.92 -3.21 -4.78
C SER A 52 16.25 -2.14 -5.67
N CYS A 53 15.52 -1.20 -5.08
CA CYS A 53 14.92 -0.07 -5.79
C CYS A 53 15.94 1.05 -6.00
N GLU A 54 15.91 1.67 -7.19
CA GLU A 54 16.85 2.73 -7.58
C GLU A 54 16.56 4.11 -6.94
N SER A 55 15.36 4.32 -6.39
CA SER A 55 14.94 5.60 -5.79
C SER A 55 13.96 5.40 -4.63
N ALA A 56 13.82 6.41 -3.77
CA ALA A 56 12.86 6.41 -2.68
C ALA A 56 11.42 6.30 -3.17
N ALA A 57 11.12 6.96 -4.29
CA ALA A 57 9.81 6.86 -4.94
C ALA A 57 9.51 5.43 -5.42
N GLY A 58 10.50 4.77 -6.03
CA GLY A 58 10.35 3.37 -6.47
C GLY A 58 10.17 2.41 -5.29
N ALA A 59 10.94 2.60 -4.22
CA ALA A 59 10.80 1.82 -2.99
C ALA A 59 9.42 1.99 -2.34
N TRP A 60 8.93 3.23 -2.26
CA TRP A 60 7.60 3.50 -1.72
C TRP A 60 6.49 2.93 -2.60
N ALA A 61 6.60 3.04 -3.93
CA ALA A 61 5.64 2.45 -4.85
C ALA A 61 5.59 0.92 -4.71
N TYR A 62 6.75 0.26 -4.54
CA TYR A 62 6.82 -1.18 -4.29
C TYR A 62 6.15 -1.57 -2.96
N LEU A 63 6.46 -0.85 -1.87
CA LEU A 63 5.84 -1.08 -0.57
C LEU A 63 4.32 -0.83 -0.63
N ALA A 64 3.90 0.23 -1.32
CA ALA A 64 2.50 0.51 -1.56
C ALA A 64 1.86 -0.65 -2.33
N GLU A 65 2.42 -1.13 -3.43
CA GLU A 65 1.82 -2.23 -4.19
C GLU A 65 1.69 -3.53 -3.36
N GLN A 66 2.69 -3.87 -2.55
CA GLN A 66 2.70 -5.10 -1.75
C GLN A 66 1.74 -5.05 -0.56
N PHE A 67 1.62 -3.89 0.09
CA PHE A 67 0.84 -3.73 1.32
C PHE A 67 -0.47 -2.97 1.14
N ASP A 68 -0.69 -2.37 -0.02
CA ASP A 68 -1.97 -1.78 -0.36
C ASP A 68 -3.00 -2.90 -0.46
N ARG A 69 -4.13 -2.64 0.18
CA ARG A 69 -5.20 -3.62 0.36
C ARG A 69 -5.96 -3.88 -0.94
N ASP A 70 -5.60 -3.23 -2.05
CA ASP A 70 -6.28 -3.34 -3.34
C ASP A 70 -5.66 -4.32 -4.33
N THR A 71 -4.82 -5.27 -3.88
CA THR A 71 -4.36 -6.37 -4.73
C THR A 71 -5.49 -7.32 -5.14
N GLY A 72 -5.44 -7.84 -6.38
CA GLY A 72 -6.41 -8.83 -6.89
C GLY A 72 -6.53 -10.10 -6.03
N ASN A 73 -5.46 -10.49 -5.34
CA ASN A 73 -5.47 -11.59 -4.36
C ASN A 73 -6.45 -11.34 -3.20
N LEU A 74 -6.57 -10.10 -2.72
CA LEU A 74 -7.54 -9.78 -1.68
C LEU A 74 -8.98 -9.85 -2.24
N THR A 75 -9.19 -9.42 -3.48
CA THR A 75 -10.50 -9.56 -4.17
C THR A 75 -10.91 -11.03 -4.27
N ILE A 76 -9.98 -11.92 -4.66
CA ILE A 76 -10.23 -13.37 -4.70
C ILE A 76 -10.53 -13.91 -3.30
N TYR A 77 -9.76 -13.50 -2.28
CA TYR A 77 -10.01 -13.90 -0.89
C TYR A 77 -11.39 -13.45 -0.39
N GLN A 78 -11.81 -12.23 -0.71
CA GLN A 78 -13.12 -11.69 -0.35
C GLN A 78 -14.25 -12.42 -1.05
N PHE A 79 -14.09 -12.72 -2.35
CA PHE A 79 -15.05 -13.54 -3.10
C PHE A 79 -15.20 -14.94 -2.50
N ARG A 80 -14.09 -15.59 -2.14
CA ARG A 80 -14.09 -16.89 -1.44
C ARG A 80 -14.76 -16.79 -0.07
N SER A 81 -14.51 -15.73 0.68
CA SER A 81 -15.12 -15.52 2.00
C SER A 81 -16.63 -15.34 1.90
N LEU A 82 -17.12 -14.63 0.89
CA LEU A 82 -18.54 -14.46 0.63
C LEU A 82 -19.21 -15.79 0.21
N THR A 83 -18.61 -16.50 -0.75
CA THR A 83 -19.20 -17.73 -1.32
C THR A 83 -19.16 -18.93 -0.36
N SER A 84 -18.20 -18.93 0.56
CA SER A 84 -18.10 -19.93 1.64
C SER A 84 -18.90 -19.59 2.89
N LEU A 85 -19.52 -18.39 2.95
CA LEU A 85 -20.34 -18.00 4.08
C LEU A 85 -21.59 -18.91 4.14
N ARG A 86 -21.73 -19.63 5.25
CA ARG A 86 -22.85 -20.54 5.52
C ARG A 86 -23.47 -20.14 6.84
N TYR A 87 -24.79 -20.01 6.86
CA TYR A 87 -25.54 -19.85 8.09
C TYR A 87 -25.59 -21.19 8.82
N ARG A 88 -25.30 -21.20 10.11
CA ARG A 88 -25.37 -22.41 10.95
C ARG A 88 -26.53 -22.30 11.93
N ASP A 89 -27.11 -23.46 12.27
CA ASP A 89 -28.17 -23.51 13.26
C ASP A 89 -27.66 -23.01 14.62
N GLY A 90 -28.41 -22.08 15.22
CA GLY A 90 -28.04 -21.42 16.48
C GLY A 90 -27.22 -20.14 16.32
N GLU A 91 -26.83 -19.75 15.11
CA GLU A 91 -26.21 -18.44 14.86
C GLU A 91 -27.26 -17.30 14.86
N ASP A 92 -26.84 -16.09 15.23
CA ASP A 92 -27.67 -14.90 15.10
C ASP A 92 -27.81 -14.52 13.62
N LEU A 93 -29.03 -14.63 13.09
CA LEU A 93 -29.37 -14.27 11.72
C LEU A 93 -29.01 -12.81 11.37
N LYS A 94 -29.17 -11.89 12.32
CA LYS A 94 -28.84 -10.46 12.11
C LYS A 94 -27.33 -10.28 11.98
N LEU A 95 -26.55 -11.00 12.78
CA LEU A 95 -25.09 -10.99 12.67
C LEU A 95 -24.64 -11.60 11.34
N HIS A 96 -25.25 -12.72 10.93
CA HIS A 96 -24.95 -13.39 9.67
C HIS A 96 -25.22 -12.49 8.46
N THR A 97 -26.40 -11.88 8.40
CA THR A 97 -26.81 -10.97 7.30
C THR A 97 -25.94 -9.72 7.26
N ASN A 98 -25.57 -9.14 8.41
CA ASN A 98 -24.63 -8.02 8.46
C ASN A 98 -23.24 -8.41 7.94
N THR A 99 -22.76 -9.61 8.30
CA THR A 99 -21.46 -10.12 7.83
C THR A 99 -21.46 -10.29 6.32
N PHE A 100 -22.52 -10.89 5.77
CA PHE A 100 -22.71 -11.00 4.32
C PHE A 100 -22.70 -9.62 3.64
N HIS A 101 -23.48 -8.67 4.17
CA HIS A 101 -23.59 -7.33 3.60
C HIS A 101 -22.24 -6.60 3.58
N GLN A 102 -21.47 -6.68 4.67
CA GLN A 102 -20.14 -6.07 4.73
C GLN A 102 -19.16 -6.66 3.73
N LEU A 103 -19.16 -7.98 3.55
CA LEU A 103 -18.33 -8.66 2.55
C LEU A 103 -18.74 -8.26 1.13
N TRP A 104 -20.05 -8.21 0.85
CA TRP A 104 -20.59 -7.79 -0.43
C TRP A 104 -20.22 -6.35 -0.79
N VAL A 105 -20.44 -5.38 0.11
CA VAL A 105 -20.15 -3.96 -0.14
C VAL A 105 -18.65 -3.74 -0.40
N LYS A 106 -17.77 -4.43 0.34
CA LYS A 106 -16.32 -4.36 0.11
C LYS A 106 -15.93 -4.89 -1.26
N LEU A 107 -16.49 -6.03 -1.67
CA LEU A 107 -16.23 -6.64 -2.97
C LEU A 107 -16.76 -5.77 -4.12
N GLN A 108 -18.00 -5.28 -3.99
CA GLN A 108 -18.64 -4.40 -4.98
C GLN A 108 -17.81 -3.14 -5.21
N LYS A 109 -17.39 -2.46 -4.13
CA LYS A 109 -16.58 -1.24 -4.23
C LYS A 109 -15.31 -1.49 -5.05
N LYS A 110 -14.61 -2.61 -4.79
CA LYS A 110 -13.40 -2.97 -5.53
C LYS A 110 -13.67 -3.28 -7.00
N CYS A 111 -14.72 -4.05 -7.31
CA CYS A 111 -15.08 -4.34 -8.70
C CYS A 111 -15.46 -3.07 -9.46
N SER A 112 -16.13 -2.11 -8.81
CA SER A 112 -16.47 -0.82 -9.41
C SER A 112 -15.28 0.13 -9.57
N SER A 113 -14.27 0.04 -8.71
CA SER A 113 -13.03 0.84 -8.81
C SER A 113 -12.02 0.31 -9.83
N SER A 114 -12.26 -0.88 -10.40
CA SER A 114 -11.39 -1.51 -11.41
C SER A 114 -11.81 -1.23 -12.86
N ASN A 115 -12.88 -0.45 -13.07
CA ASN A 115 -13.33 0.07 -14.37
C ASN A 115 -12.95 1.54 -14.51
#